data_AF-A0A942V5Z3-F1
#
_entry.id   AF-A0A942V5Z3-F1
#
_cell.length_a   1.000
_cell.length_b   1.000
_cell.length_c   1.000
_cell.angle_alpha   90.00
_cell.angle_beta   90.00
_cell.angle_gamma   90.00
#
_symmetry.space_group_name_H-M   'P 1'
#
loop_
_entity.id
_entity.type
_entity.pdbx_description
1 polymer ?
#
loop_
_entity_poly.entity_id
_entity_poly.type
_entity_poly.pdbx_seq_one_letter_code
_entity_poly.pdbx_strand_id
1 'polypeptide(L)'
;MKEKLLDILEKIPYYLDDFFASVRLRLSLNRFVGTLKNNRMAAAAFLTTFVVLLIFYHVMLVRISATRHLKADIAYIQDSLNTFGLDIAYEKISFSSSFTRPLMTADDFRLYSLNGNWSLTIPRLRLYASIFNNADITLELGNKQELQLNGESYPVSSEEAEIKFDFGDNNDIELVLAEIRNINIKNFAVIQELNLAGRHTPNRTGLNSVAAVFENHIELKNITLNGLLNYPLTSQISRLYLKTNLMGEFSRLDSFAASMEEWLHRGGFLEIPNMVVNWVPFSMVGKGELNFDETFAPNLHLETSSKALVKFMEDLQDRNFLERKGVFVANILLSNKAFKLNEDDEHLTIVTPIDYRDHKLAVENITVKTFYPMNSANTTRAKP
;
A
#
# COMPACT_ATOMS: atom_id res chain seq x y z
N MET A 1 19.62 80.78 29.52
CA MET A 1 20.73 79.94 30.03
C MET A 1 20.36 79.20 31.31
N LYS A 2 19.65 79.83 32.26
CA LYS A 2 19.18 79.22 33.52
C LYS A 2 18.17 78.07 33.34
N GLU A 3 17.23 78.18 32.41
CA GLU A 3 16.19 77.14 32.18
C GLU A 3 16.74 75.84 31.58
N LYS A 4 17.71 75.92 30.65
CA LYS A 4 18.37 74.71 30.10
C LYS A 4 19.23 73.97 31.13
N LEU A 5 19.74 74.67 32.14
CA LEU A 5 20.52 74.05 33.21
C LEU A 5 19.60 73.29 34.20
N LEU A 6 18.41 73.83 34.48
CA LEU A 6 17.41 73.19 35.33
C LEU A 6 16.86 71.91 34.69
N ASP A 7 16.55 71.95 33.39
CA ASP A 7 16.01 70.79 32.66
C ASP A 7 17.03 69.64 32.54
N ILE A 8 18.33 69.95 32.51
CA ILE A 8 19.40 68.94 32.58
C ILE A 8 19.50 68.38 34.02
N LEU A 9 19.45 69.23 35.05
CA LEU A 9 19.53 68.82 36.46
C LEU A 9 18.36 67.92 36.88
N GLU A 10 17.15 68.16 36.38
CA GLU A 10 15.97 67.31 36.65
C GLU A 10 16.05 65.92 35.97
N LYS A 11 16.80 65.80 34.86
CA LYS A 11 16.93 64.55 34.12
C LYS A 11 18.13 63.70 34.57
N ILE A 12 19.09 64.28 35.30
CA ILE A 12 20.25 63.55 35.86
C ILE A 12 19.87 62.30 36.68
N PRO A 13 18.82 62.31 37.54
CA PRO A 13 18.40 61.12 38.27
C PRO A 13 17.96 59.98 37.35
N TYR A 14 17.22 60.29 36.28
CA TYR A 14 16.78 59.30 35.29
C TYR A 14 17.97 58.69 34.51
N TYR A 15 18.93 59.52 34.09
CA TYR A 15 20.15 59.03 33.42
C TYR A 15 21.04 58.21 34.37
N LEU A 16 21.06 58.55 35.67
CA LEU A 16 21.78 57.77 36.68
C LEU A 16 21.09 56.43 36.93
N ASP A 17 19.76 56.39 37.00
CA ASP A 17 19.01 55.14 37.19
C ASP A 17 19.15 54.19 35.98
N ASP A 18 19.09 54.68 34.75
CA ASP A 18 19.36 53.88 33.55
C ASP A 18 20.84 53.42 33.48
N PHE A 19 21.78 54.25 33.95
CA PHE A 19 23.18 53.87 34.08
C PHE A 19 23.36 52.78 35.15
N PHE A 20 22.73 52.90 36.31
CA PHE A 20 22.80 51.87 37.36
C PHE A 20 22.05 50.60 37.00
N ALA A 21 20.95 50.69 36.24
CA ALA A 21 20.22 49.54 35.71
C ALA A 21 21.05 48.79 34.67
N SER A 22 21.69 49.51 33.72
CA SER A 22 22.58 48.90 32.73
C SER A 22 23.86 48.33 33.38
N VAL A 23 24.43 48.99 34.40
CA VAL A 23 25.56 48.47 35.18
C VAL A 23 25.16 47.24 36.01
N ARG A 24 23.97 47.23 36.63
CA ARG A 24 23.43 46.04 37.32
C ARG A 24 23.18 44.89 36.37
N LEU A 25 22.64 45.15 35.18
CA LEU A 25 22.40 44.15 34.15
C LEU A 25 23.72 43.60 33.59
N ARG A 26 24.73 44.46 33.42
CA ARG A 26 26.08 44.07 33.01
C ARG A 26 26.81 43.29 34.11
N LEU A 27 26.64 43.66 35.38
CA LEU A 27 27.17 42.93 36.54
C LEU A 27 26.45 41.60 36.75
N SER A 28 25.14 41.52 36.52
CA SER A 28 24.38 40.27 36.61
C SER A 28 24.72 39.33 35.44
N LEU A 29 24.88 39.85 34.21
CA LEU A 29 25.42 39.09 33.09
C LEU A 29 26.87 38.66 33.35
N ASN A 30 27.74 39.53 33.85
CA ASN A 30 29.13 39.16 34.14
C ASN A 30 29.24 38.15 35.28
N ARG A 31 28.37 38.22 36.29
CA ARG A 31 28.25 37.19 37.33
C ARG A 31 27.72 35.90 36.75
N PHE A 32 26.65 35.93 35.96
CA PHE A 32 26.10 34.75 35.29
C PHE A 32 27.12 34.08 34.35
N VAL A 33 27.81 34.86 33.53
CA VAL A 33 28.92 34.41 32.66
C VAL A 33 30.10 33.91 33.48
N GLY A 34 30.43 34.57 34.60
CA GLY A 34 31.47 34.11 35.54
C GLY A 34 31.13 32.78 36.22
N THR A 35 29.87 32.60 36.62
CA THR A 35 29.33 31.34 37.17
C THR A 35 29.30 30.24 36.11
N LEU A 36 28.88 30.54 34.87
CA LEU A 36 28.98 29.62 33.73
C LEU A 36 30.45 29.23 33.42
N LYS A 37 31.39 30.18 33.53
CA LYS A 37 32.82 29.97 33.23
C LYS A 37 33.52 29.12 34.29
N ASN A 38 33.09 29.20 35.55
CA ASN A 38 33.56 28.34 36.66
C ASN A 38 32.83 27.00 36.73
N ASN A 39 31.65 26.89 36.12
CA ASN A 39 30.82 25.69 36.13
C ASN A 39 30.51 25.24 34.69
N ARG A 40 31.56 25.16 33.85
CA ARG A 40 31.46 24.80 32.43
C ARG A 40 30.71 23.48 32.21
N MET A 41 30.87 22.53 33.13
CA MET A 41 30.17 21.25 33.10
C MET A 41 28.66 21.41 33.37
N ALA A 42 28.26 22.29 34.29
CA ALA A 42 26.85 22.57 34.56
C ALA A 42 26.20 23.38 33.42
N ALA A 43 26.95 24.32 32.82
CA ALA A 43 26.52 25.05 31.63
C ALA A 43 26.37 24.12 30.41
N ALA A 44 27.33 23.22 30.19
CA ALA A 44 27.27 22.21 29.15
C ALA A 44 26.10 21.25 29.39
N ALA A 45 25.93 20.75 30.63
CA ALA A 45 24.79 19.91 30.99
C ALA A 45 23.45 20.61 30.73
N PHE A 46 23.30 21.87 31.13
CA PHE A 46 22.10 22.65 30.86
C PHE A 46 21.83 22.83 29.37
N LEU A 47 22.87 23.18 28.58
CA LEU A 47 22.73 23.35 27.14
C LEU A 47 22.40 22.03 26.44
N THR A 48 23.01 20.93 26.85
CA THR A 48 22.70 19.59 26.35
C THR A 48 21.26 19.20 26.70
N THR A 49 20.81 19.40 27.94
CA THR A 49 19.41 19.14 28.34
C THR A 49 18.44 20.01 27.56
N PHE A 50 18.75 21.29 27.34
CA PHE A 50 17.92 22.21 26.57
C PHE A 50 17.80 21.78 25.09
N VAL A 51 18.92 21.42 24.45
CA VAL A 51 18.92 20.89 23.07
C VAL A 51 18.12 19.58 22.98
N VAL A 52 18.31 18.67 23.94
CA VAL A 52 17.55 17.41 24.01
C VAL A 52 16.06 17.67 24.16
N LEU A 53 15.64 18.61 25.02
CA LEU A 53 14.24 18.99 25.18
C LEU A 53 13.66 19.62 23.91
N LEU A 54 14.41 20.46 23.19
CA LEU A 54 13.98 21.03 21.92
C LEU A 54 13.80 19.95 20.85
N ILE A 55 14.71 18.97 20.77
CA ILE A 55 14.58 17.82 19.87
C ILE A 55 13.29 17.05 20.21
N PHE A 56 13.06 16.73 21.48
CA PHE A 56 11.84 16.03 21.91
C PHE A 56 10.56 16.82 21.60
N TYR A 57 10.58 18.13 21.84
CA TYR A 57 9.45 19.01 21.53
C TYR A 57 9.16 19.06 20.02
N HIS A 58 10.20 19.18 19.21
CA HIS A 58 10.09 19.16 17.74
C HIS A 58 9.50 17.84 17.25
N VAL A 59 10.02 16.69 17.71
CA VAL A 59 9.50 15.35 17.38
C VAL A 59 8.02 15.23 17.76
N MET A 60 7.62 15.75 18.93
CA MET A 60 6.22 15.74 19.36
C MET A 60 5.32 16.57 18.44
N LEU A 61 5.72 17.79 18.04
CA LEU A 61 4.95 18.63 17.13
C LEU A 61 4.80 18.01 15.74
N VAL A 62 5.90 17.50 15.20
CA VAL A 62 5.95 16.80 13.91
C VAL A 62 4.97 15.62 13.91
N ARG A 63 4.93 14.86 15.00
CA ARG A 63 4.03 13.71 15.16
C ARG A 63 2.56 14.08 15.39
N ILE A 64 2.28 15.20 16.05
CA ILE A 64 0.91 15.77 16.14
C ILE A 64 0.38 16.12 14.75
N SER A 65 1.23 16.73 13.90
CA SER A 65 0.86 17.07 12.52
C SER A 65 0.55 15.81 11.71
N ALA A 66 1.43 14.80 11.74
CA ALA A 66 1.22 13.53 11.05
C ALA A 66 -0.09 12.83 11.48
N THR A 67 -0.42 12.88 12.77
CA THR A 67 -1.67 12.32 13.29
C THR A 67 -2.91 13.00 12.69
N ARG A 68 -2.86 14.32 12.42
CA ARG A 68 -3.98 15.04 11.80
C ARG A 68 -4.14 14.68 10.34
N HIS A 69 -3.05 14.62 9.59
CA HIS A 69 -3.07 14.20 8.18
C HIS A 69 -3.56 12.76 8.03
N LEU A 70 -3.04 11.84 8.84
CA LEU A 70 -3.47 10.44 8.84
C LEU A 70 -4.97 10.27 9.03
N LYS A 71 -5.60 11.06 9.90
CA LYS A 71 -7.06 11.02 10.10
C LYS A 71 -7.84 11.42 8.85
N ALA A 72 -7.37 12.44 8.13
CA ALA A 72 -7.99 12.87 6.87
C ALA A 72 -7.77 11.83 5.77
N ASP A 73 -6.59 11.23 5.72
CA ASP A 73 -6.25 10.21 4.72
C ASP A 73 -7.01 8.89 4.94
N ILE A 74 -7.31 8.49 6.18
CA ILE A 74 -8.16 7.32 6.46
C ILE A 74 -9.54 7.45 5.79
N ALA A 75 -10.14 8.65 5.81
CA ALA A 75 -11.44 8.86 5.16
C ALA A 75 -11.33 8.72 3.63
N TYR A 76 -10.24 9.23 3.04
CA TYR A 76 -9.97 9.10 1.61
C TYR A 76 -9.67 7.64 1.21
N ILE A 77 -8.92 6.90 2.04
CA ILE A 77 -8.67 5.46 1.85
C ILE A 77 -10.00 4.70 1.90
N GLN A 78 -10.89 5.02 2.85
CA GLN A 78 -12.18 4.38 2.95
C GLN A 78 -13.08 4.67 1.74
N ASP A 79 -13.09 5.91 1.23
CA ASP A 79 -13.78 6.28 -0.02
C ASP A 79 -13.23 5.50 -1.23
N SER A 80 -11.90 5.38 -1.33
CA SER A 80 -11.23 4.59 -2.36
C SER A 80 -11.60 3.11 -2.30
N LEU A 81 -11.57 2.49 -1.12
CA LEU A 81 -11.98 1.10 -0.93
C LEU A 81 -13.45 0.89 -1.32
N ASN A 82 -14.34 1.78 -0.89
CA ASN A 82 -15.78 1.68 -1.19
C ASN A 82 -16.05 1.75 -2.70
N THR A 83 -15.28 2.55 -3.44
CA THR A 83 -15.36 2.63 -4.91
C THR A 83 -15.07 1.27 -5.56
N PHE A 84 -14.20 0.45 -4.97
CA PHE A 84 -13.88 -0.91 -5.43
C PHE A 84 -14.71 -2.02 -4.75
N GLY A 85 -15.78 -1.67 -4.02
CA GLY A 85 -16.62 -2.66 -3.34
C GLY A 85 -15.98 -3.29 -2.11
N LEU A 86 -15.01 -2.61 -1.49
CA LEU A 86 -14.34 -3.00 -0.26
C LEU A 86 -14.65 -1.97 0.85
N ASP A 87 -14.54 -2.37 2.11
CA ASP A 87 -14.64 -1.43 3.23
C ASP A 87 -13.75 -1.88 4.39
N ILE A 88 -13.53 -0.98 5.34
CA ILE A 88 -12.77 -1.21 6.57
C ILE A 88 -13.65 -1.01 7.79
N ALA A 89 -13.47 -1.88 8.78
CA ALA A 89 -14.07 -1.75 10.09
C ALA A 89 -13.01 -1.95 11.18
N TYR A 90 -13.27 -1.45 12.38
CA TYR A 90 -12.41 -1.65 13.55
C TYR A 90 -13.24 -1.45 14.81
N GLU A 91 -12.91 -2.17 15.89
CA GLU A 91 -13.59 -1.98 17.18
C GLU A 91 -13.18 -0.64 17.80
N LYS A 92 -11.88 -0.37 17.80
CA LYS A 92 -11.30 0.82 18.40
C LYS A 92 -10.08 1.28 17.62
N ILE A 93 -10.06 2.56 17.28
CA ILE A 93 -8.88 3.23 16.74
C ILE A 93 -8.35 4.25 17.73
N SER A 94 -7.05 4.25 17.95
CA SER A 94 -6.36 5.20 18.83
C SER A 94 -5.13 5.76 18.15
N PHE A 95 -4.84 7.02 18.47
CA PHE A 95 -3.69 7.74 17.94
C PHE A 95 -2.82 8.24 19.09
N SER A 96 -1.51 8.22 18.91
CA SER A 96 -0.57 8.69 19.92
C SER A 96 0.49 9.59 19.30
N SER A 97 0.64 10.78 19.89
CA SER A 97 1.76 11.69 19.62
C SER A 97 3.05 11.29 20.32
N SER A 98 3.03 10.32 21.24
CA SER A 98 4.20 9.90 21.99
C SER A 98 5.16 9.05 21.15
N PHE A 99 6.41 9.48 20.98
CA PHE A 99 7.44 8.81 20.17
C PHE A 99 7.72 7.35 20.56
N THR A 100 7.42 6.94 21.81
CA THR A 100 7.62 5.56 22.31
C THR A 100 6.46 4.62 22.05
N ARG A 101 5.38 5.10 21.43
CA ARG A 101 4.18 4.31 21.10
C ARG A 101 3.98 4.26 19.58
N PRO A 102 3.13 3.36 19.05
CA PRO A 102 2.68 3.44 17.66
C PRO A 102 1.96 4.77 17.39
N LEU A 103 2.08 5.31 16.17
CA LEU A 103 1.34 6.49 15.71
C LEU A 103 -0.17 6.22 15.71
N MET A 104 -0.56 5.04 15.24
CA MET A 104 -1.92 4.54 15.21
C MET A 104 -1.97 3.10 15.72
N THR A 105 -3.04 2.76 16.42
CA THR A 105 -3.37 1.37 16.76
C THR A 105 -4.86 1.17 16.53
N ALA A 106 -5.20 0.16 15.74
CA ALA A 106 -6.57 -0.30 15.54
C ALA A 106 -6.71 -1.73 16.06
N ASP A 107 -7.63 -1.93 16.99
CA ASP A 107 -7.99 -3.25 17.51
C ASP A 107 -9.13 -3.84 16.65
N ASP A 108 -9.03 -5.14 16.36
CA ASP A 108 -9.93 -5.91 15.47
C ASP A 108 -10.20 -5.20 14.13
N PHE A 109 -9.11 -4.76 13.49
CA PHE A 109 -9.18 -4.15 12.17
C PHE A 109 -9.62 -5.19 11.14
N ARG A 110 -10.63 -4.88 10.33
CA ARG A 110 -11.18 -5.76 9.32
C ARG A 110 -11.19 -5.06 7.98
N LEU A 111 -10.58 -5.68 6.97
CA LEU A 111 -10.77 -5.35 5.56
C LEU A 111 -11.71 -6.38 4.96
N TYR A 112 -12.78 -5.95 4.31
CA TYR A 112 -13.80 -6.88 3.82
C TYR A 112 -14.44 -6.43 2.52
N SER A 113 -14.92 -7.39 1.75
CA SER A 113 -15.74 -7.12 0.57
C SER A 113 -17.17 -6.80 0.95
N LEU A 114 -17.76 -5.78 0.34
CA LEU A 114 -19.16 -5.39 0.55
C LEU A 114 -20.17 -6.46 0.11
N ASN A 115 -19.76 -7.38 -0.76
CA ASN A 115 -20.58 -8.54 -1.14
C ASN A 115 -20.55 -9.69 -0.10
N GLY A 116 -19.73 -9.57 0.95
CA GLY A 116 -19.62 -10.56 2.02
C GLY A 116 -18.85 -11.85 1.66
N ASN A 117 -18.21 -11.91 0.50
CA ASN A 117 -17.51 -13.12 0.06
C ASN A 117 -16.19 -13.34 0.79
N TRP A 118 -15.53 -12.27 1.24
CA TRP A 118 -14.32 -12.41 2.03
C TRP A 118 -14.13 -11.29 3.05
N SER A 119 -13.39 -11.61 4.11
CA SER A 119 -12.84 -10.62 5.04
C SER A 119 -11.49 -11.05 5.58
N LEU A 120 -10.62 -10.09 5.87
CA LEU A 120 -9.37 -10.28 6.58
C LEU A 120 -9.45 -9.48 7.87
N THR A 121 -9.39 -10.17 9.01
CA THR A 121 -9.36 -9.56 10.34
C THR A 121 -7.94 -9.63 10.89
N ILE A 122 -7.45 -8.48 11.33
CA ILE A 122 -6.16 -8.25 11.96
C ILE A 122 -6.45 -7.85 13.41
N PRO A 123 -6.16 -8.71 14.40
CA PRO A 123 -6.51 -8.46 15.80
C PRO A 123 -5.95 -7.14 16.34
N ARG A 124 -4.75 -6.76 15.90
CA ARG A 124 -4.14 -5.48 16.25
C ARG A 124 -3.25 -4.98 15.14
N LEU A 125 -3.71 -3.96 14.44
CA LEU A 125 -2.97 -3.23 13.42
C LEU A 125 -2.22 -2.07 14.07
N ARG A 126 -0.91 -1.92 13.80
CA ARG A 126 -0.12 -0.80 14.33
C ARG A 126 0.59 -0.07 13.22
N LEU A 127 0.58 1.25 13.30
CA LEU A 127 1.34 2.12 12.41
C LEU A 127 2.44 2.80 13.21
N TYR A 128 3.68 2.68 12.80
CA TYR A 128 4.82 3.40 13.36
C TYR A 128 5.31 4.41 12.34
N ALA A 129 5.74 5.56 12.84
CA ALA A 129 6.54 6.50 12.07
C ALA A 129 7.94 6.50 12.69
N SER A 130 8.97 6.69 11.87
CA SER A 130 10.33 6.87 12.39
C SER A 130 10.40 8.11 13.29
N ILE A 131 11.26 8.05 14.31
CA ILE A 131 11.34 9.06 15.37
C ILE A 131 11.86 10.40 14.84
N PHE A 132 12.72 10.34 13.82
CA PHE A 132 13.40 11.51 13.25
C PHE A 132 12.91 11.86 11.85
N ASN A 133 12.20 10.95 11.20
CA ASN A 133 11.70 11.11 9.84
C ASN A 133 10.26 10.60 9.75
N ASN A 134 9.30 11.48 9.50
CA ASN A 134 7.91 11.05 9.32
C ASN A 134 7.64 10.44 7.94
N ALA A 135 8.58 10.53 7.01
CA ALA A 135 8.48 9.88 5.71
C ALA A 135 8.61 8.35 5.81
N ASP A 136 9.25 7.81 6.84
CA ASP A 136 9.35 6.37 7.02
C ASP A 136 8.21 5.87 7.90
N ILE A 137 7.28 5.13 7.30
CA ILE A 137 6.11 4.57 7.99
C ILE A 137 6.14 3.05 7.90
N THR A 138 5.96 2.37 9.03
CA THR A 138 5.84 0.90 9.09
C THR A 138 4.46 0.52 9.58
N LEU A 139 3.75 -0.29 8.79
CA LEU A 139 2.50 -0.93 9.16
C LEU A 139 2.78 -2.36 9.62
N GLU A 140 2.60 -2.63 10.91
CA GLU A 140 2.72 -3.94 11.53
C GLU A 140 1.34 -4.63 11.55
N LEU A 141 1.23 -5.77 10.87
CA LEU A 141 0.00 -6.59 10.79
C LEU A 141 -0.05 -7.67 11.88
N GLY A 142 1.02 -7.82 12.67
CA GLY A 142 1.17 -8.90 13.66
C GLY A 142 1.43 -10.27 13.02
N ASN A 143 1.46 -11.32 13.83
CA ASN A 143 1.77 -12.69 13.39
C ASN A 143 0.54 -13.61 13.29
N LYS A 144 -0.65 -13.08 13.56
CA LYS A 144 -1.91 -13.82 13.55
C LYS A 144 -2.98 -12.95 12.92
N GLN A 145 -3.67 -13.50 11.94
CA GLN A 145 -4.83 -12.90 11.30
C GLN A 145 -5.93 -13.96 11.15
N GLU A 146 -7.12 -13.54 10.74
CA GLU A 146 -8.24 -14.42 10.43
C GLU A 146 -8.75 -14.08 9.03
N LEU A 147 -8.68 -15.04 8.12
CA LEU A 147 -9.22 -14.91 6.78
C LEU A 147 -10.59 -15.61 6.75
N GLN A 148 -11.64 -14.88 6.42
CA GLN A 148 -12.94 -15.45 6.14
C GLN A 148 -13.15 -15.52 4.63
N LEU A 149 -13.54 -16.69 4.11
CA LEU A 149 -13.94 -16.87 2.70
C LEU A 149 -15.29 -17.58 2.68
N ASN A 150 -16.27 -16.98 2.02
CA ASN A 150 -17.62 -17.53 1.83
C ASN A 150 -18.27 -18.04 3.13
N GLY A 151 -18.07 -17.32 4.23
CA GLY A 151 -18.58 -17.67 5.56
C GLY A 151 -17.70 -18.61 6.39
N GLU A 152 -16.72 -19.29 5.80
CA GLU A 152 -15.77 -20.12 6.53
C GLU A 152 -14.58 -19.30 7.04
N SER A 153 -14.13 -19.59 8.26
CA SER A 153 -12.98 -18.91 8.89
C SER A 153 -11.73 -19.77 8.85
N TYR A 154 -10.64 -19.15 8.41
CA TYR A 154 -9.32 -19.73 8.26
C TYR A 154 -8.31 -18.88 9.07
N PRO A 155 -7.84 -19.39 10.21
CA PRO A 155 -6.74 -18.76 10.93
C PRO A 155 -5.49 -18.66 10.05
N VAL A 156 -4.88 -17.47 10.03
CA VAL A 156 -3.64 -17.18 9.31
C VAL A 156 -2.55 -16.88 10.33
N SER A 157 -1.35 -17.43 10.09
CA SER A 157 -0.15 -17.07 10.84
C SER A 157 1.01 -16.82 9.90
N SER A 158 1.91 -15.91 10.26
CA SER A 158 3.11 -15.61 9.47
C SER A 158 4.27 -15.18 10.36
N GLU A 159 5.48 -15.23 9.81
CA GLU A 159 6.66 -14.59 10.38
C GLU A 159 6.74 -13.16 9.82
N GLU A 160 6.88 -12.17 10.72
CA GLU A 160 7.19 -10.77 10.39
C GLU A 160 6.30 -10.16 9.29
N ALA A 161 5.00 -9.95 9.57
CA ALA A 161 4.11 -9.25 8.64
C ALA A 161 4.17 -7.74 8.84
N GLU A 162 5.09 -7.09 8.13
CA GLU A 162 5.23 -5.64 8.09
C GLU A 162 5.20 -5.11 6.65
N ILE A 163 4.62 -3.93 6.48
CA ILE A 163 4.67 -3.16 5.23
C ILE A 163 5.33 -1.82 5.54
N LYS A 164 6.39 -1.49 4.82
CA LYS A 164 7.16 -0.26 4.95
C LYS A 164 6.82 0.67 3.81
N PHE A 165 6.66 1.94 4.12
CA PHE A 165 6.38 3.04 3.21
C PHE A 165 7.44 4.11 3.42
N ASP A 166 7.99 4.63 2.32
CA ASP A 166 8.83 5.82 2.29
C ASP A 166 8.10 6.89 1.47
N PHE A 167 8.03 8.10 2.02
CA PHE A 167 7.36 9.25 1.40
C PHE A 167 8.38 10.32 1.01
N GLY A 168 8.30 10.83 -0.22
CA GLY A 168 9.15 11.92 -0.68
C GLY A 168 8.82 13.27 -0.04
N ASP A 169 9.60 14.30 -0.39
CA ASP A 169 9.44 15.66 0.14
C ASP A 169 8.05 16.28 -0.13
N ASN A 170 7.33 15.80 -1.15
CA ASN A 170 5.97 16.23 -1.50
C ASN A 170 4.86 15.42 -0.81
N ASN A 171 5.21 14.51 0.12
CA ASN A 171 4.33 13.49 0.70
C ASN A 171 3.76 12.46 -0.30
N ASP A 172 4.37 12.34 -1.47
CA ASP A 172 4.08 11.26 -2.40
C ASP A 172 4.76 9.97 -1.94
N ILE A 173 4.12 8.81 -2.17
CA ILE A 173 4.74 7.52 -1.87
C ILE A 173 5.90 7.32 -2.85
N GLU A 174 7.12 7.21 -2.34
CA GLU A 174 8.32 6.95 -3.16
C GLU A 174 8.65 5.45 -3.20
N LEU A 175 8.42 4.74 -2.09
CA LEU A 175 8.71 3.32 -1.95
C LEU A 175 7.68 2.63 -1.07
N VAL A 176 7.28 1.42 -1.46
CA VAL A 176 6.53 0.47 -0.64
C VAL A 176 7.30 -0.85 -0.64
N LEU A 177 7.45 -1.48 0.52
CA LEU A 177 8.12 -2.77 0.66
C LEU A 177 7.39 -3.65 1.68
N ALA A 178 7.15 -4.91 1.33
CA ALA A 178 6.76 -5.94 2.27
C ALA A 178 7.44 -7.26 1.91
N GLU A 179 7.99 -7.93 2.91
CA GLU A 179 8.49 -9.30 2.79
C GLU A 179 7.87 -10.08 3.93
N ILE A 180 6.95 -10.99 3.62
CA ILE A 180 6.24 -11.79 4.61
C ILE A 180 6.57 -13.25 4.36
N ARG A 181 7.02 -13.94 5.40
CA ARG A 181 7.50 -15.30 5.30
C ARG A 181 6.59 -16.28 6.03
N ASN A 182 6.60 -17.52 5.57
CA ASN A 182 5.94 -18.66 6.21
C ASN A 182 4.46 -18.38 6.56
N ILE A 183 3.72 -17.84 5.59
CA ILE A 183 2.28 -17.58 5.73
C ILE A 183 1.55 -18.92 5.69
N ASN A 184 0.95 -19.30 6.80
CA ASN A 184 0.16 -20.51 6.93
C ASN A 184 -1.32 -20.13 7.12
N ILE A 185 -2.12 -20.41 6.10
CA ILE A 185 -3.57 -20.30 6.12
C ILE A 185 -4.10 -21.69 6.47
N LYS A 186 -4.53 -21.88 7.71
CA LYS A 186 -4.90 -23.18 8.26
C LYS A 186 -5.95 -23.85 7.37
N ASN A 187 -5.73 -25.13 7.06
CA ASN A 187 -6.60 -25.95 6.19
C ASN A 187 -6.71 -25.49 4.72
N PHE A 188 -5.95 -24.47 4.31
CA PHE A 188 -6.05 -23.89 2.96
C PHE A 188 -4.72 -23.95 2.21
N ALA A 189 -3.71 -23.20 2.66
CA ALA A 189 -2.43 -23.11 1.96
C ALA A 189 -1.28 -22.67 2.87
N VAL A 190 -0.06 -23.05 2.51
CA VAL A 190 1.19 -22.54 3.08
C VAL A 190 1.96 -21.83 1.97
N ILE A 191 2.33 -20.57 2.18
CA ILE A 191 3.12 -19.74 1.27
C ILE A 191 4.44 -19.43 1.97
N GLN A 192 5.57 -19.82 1.37
CA GLN A 192 6.87 -19.61 2.02
C GLN A 192 7.30 -18.15 2.00
N GLU A 193 7.05 -17.43 0.90
CA GLU A 193 7.51 -16.07 0.70
C GLU A 193 6.48 -15.27 -0.09
N LEU A 194 6.11 -14.10 0.44
CA LEU A 194 5.37 -13.04 -0.23
C LEU A 194 6.26 -11.80 -0.27
N ASN A 195 6.58 -11.32 -1.47
CA ASN A 195 7.23 -10.03 -1.66
C ASN A 195 6.27 -9.06 -2.32
N LEU A 196 6.19 -7.85 -1.78
CA LEU A 196 5.55 -6.70 -2.39
C LEU A 196 6.59 -5.59 -2.48
N ALA A 197 6.72 -4.97 -3.65
CA ALA A 197 7.31 -3.64 -3.68
C ALA A 197 6.60 -2.73 -4.66
N GLY A 198 6.60 -1.46 -4.32
CA GLY A 198 6.16 -0.36 -5.16
C GLY A 198 7.23 0.72 -5.18
N ARG A 199 7.44 1.39 -6.31
CA ARG A 199 8.37 2.51 -6.40
C ARG A 199 7.83 3.58 -7.34
N HIS A 200 7.93 4.83 -6.90
CA HIS A 200 7.66 5.97 -7.75
C HIS A 200 8.72 6.08 -8.86
N THR A 201 8.23 6.31 -10.08
CA THR A 201 9.09 6.46 -11.24
C THR A 201 9.17 7.94 -11.58
N PRO A 202 10.36 8.57 -11.49
CA PRO A 202 10.50 9.97 -11.86
C PRO A 202 10.15 10.12 -13.35
N ASN A 203 9.20 11.01 -13.65
CA ASN A 203 8.69 11.29 -14.98
C ASN A 203 9.79 11.26 -16.04
N ARG A 204 9.87 10.17 -16.80
CA ARG A 204 10.67 10.12 -18.03
C ARG A 204 9.82 10.71 -19.13
N THR A 205 9.90 12.04 -19.27
CA THR A 205 9.30 12.77 -20.40
C THR A 205 9.95 12.33 -21.70
N GLY A 206 9.40 11.27 -22.31
CA GLY A 206 9.55 10.95 -23.73
C GLY A 206 8.33 11.48 -24.46
N LEU A 207 8.54 12.20 -25.56
CA LEU A 207 7.46 12.79 -26.36
C LEU A 207 6.42 11.71 -26.74
N ASN A 208 5.16 11.97 -26.36
CA ASN A 208 3.94 11.26 -26.76
C ASN A 208 3.58 9.92 -26.06
N SER A 209 4.17 9.59 -24.90
CA SER A 209 3.70 8.46 -24.10
C SER A 209 3.21 8.89 -22.72
N VAL A 210 2.03 8.38 -22.33
CA VAL A 210 1.59 8.36 -20.93
C VAL A 210 2.71 7.72 -20.10
N ALA A 211 3.33 8.49 -19.20
CA ALA A 211 4.50 8.02 -18.45
C ALA A 211 4.08 7.10 -17.29
N ALA A 212 4.92 6.11 -16.97
CA ALA A 212 4.78 5.34 -15.75
C ALA A 212 5.06 6.25 -14.55
N VAL A 213 4.11 6.31 -13.62
CA VAL A 213 4.20 7.10 -12.38
C VAL A 213 4.58 6.21 -11.21
N PHE A 214 4.14 4.94 -11.21
CA PHE A 214 4.42 4.02 -10.12
C PHE A 214 4.57 2.58 -10.61
N GLU A 215 5.72 1.95 -10.35
CA GLU A 215 5.97 0.54 -10.67
C GLU A 215 5.69 -0.32 -9.44
N ASN A 216 4.93 -1.40 -9.60
CA ASN A 216 4.62 -2.36 -8.55
C ASN A 216 5.06 -3.76 -8.96
N HIS A 217 5.43 -4.57 -7.99
CA HIS A 217 5.50 -6.00 -8.15
C HIS A 217 4.99 -6.74 -6.92
N ILE A 218 4.31 -7.85 -7.18
CA ILE A 218 3.91 -8.85 -6.19
C ILE A 218 4.47 -10.21 -6.61
N GLU A 219 5.05 -10.91 -5.66
CA GLU A 219 5.61 -12.24 -5.85
C GLU A 219 5.22 -13.16 -4.71
N LEU A 220 4.71 -14.35 -5.04
CA LEU A 220 4.48 -15.44 -4.12
C LEU A 220 5.34 -16.62 -4.56
N LYS A 221 6.08 -17.24 -3.64
CA LYS A 221 6.92 -18.41 -3.94
C LYS A 221 6.55 -19.60 -3.08
N ASN A 222 6.73 -20.79 -3.67
CA ASN A 222 6.61 -22.10 -3.02
C ASN A 222 5.32 -22.23 -2.21
N ILE A 223 4.19 -22.14 -2.90
CA ILE A 223 2.86 -22.28 -2.32
C ILE A 223 2.51 -23.77 -2.30
N THR A 224 2.26 -24.30 -1.11
CA THR A 224 1.69 -25.64 -0.91
C THR A 224 0.22 -25.49 -0.56
N LEU A 225 -0.64 -25.96 -1.45
CA LEU A 225 -2.07 -26.02 -1.26
C LEU A 225 -2.46 -27.27 -0.44
N ASN A 226 -3.42 -27.15 0.46
CA ASN A 226 -3.85 -28.27 1.30
C ASN A 226 -4.65 -29.29 0.49
N GLY A 227 -4.22 -30.57 0.49
CA GLY A 227 -4.87 -31.66 -0.26
C GLY A 227 -6.32 -31.99 0.13
N LEU A 228 -6.89 -31.36 1.15
CA LEU A 228 -8.33 -31.41 1.45
C LEU A 228 -9.19 -30.71 0.39
N LEU A 229 -8.59 -29.80 -0.37
CA LEU A 229 -9.24 -29.10 -1.46
C LEU A 229 -8.88 -29.77 -2.78
N ASN A 230 -9.88 -29.96 -3.62
CA ASN A 230 -9.69 -30.52 -4.95
C ASN A 230 -9.18 -29.39 -5.87
N TYR A 231 -7.91 -29.41 -6.28
CA TYR A 231 -7.31 -28.39 -7.17
C TYR A 231 -7.11 -28.89 -8.60
N PRO A 232 -7.18 -28.00 -9.63
CA PRO A 232 -7.07 -28.38 -11.04
C PRO A 232 -5.76 -29.10 -11.40
N LEU A 233 -4.65 -28.75 -10.76
CA LEU A 233 -3.33 -29.29 -11.08
C LEU A 233 -2.70 -29.96 -9.86
N THR A 234 -1.40 -29.75 -9.64
CA THR A 234 -0.69 -30.24 -8.44
C THR A 234 -1.05 -29.40 -7.22
N SER A 235 -0.74 -29.90 -6.02
CA SER A 235 -0.86 -29.08 -4.79
C SER A 235 0.27 -28.06 -4.64
N GLN A 236 1.20 -27.96 -5.60
CA GLN A 236 2.40 -27.13 -5.51
C GLN A 236 2.40 -26.05 -6.60
N ILE A 237 2.44 -24.79 -6.19
CA ILE A 237 2.67 -23.65 -7.08
C ILE A 237 4.05 -23.11 -6.76
N SER A 238 4.98 -23.15 -7.71
CA SER A 238 6.35 -22.70 -7.44
C SER A 238 6.46 -21.19 -7.39
N ARG A 239 5.71 -20.48 -8.26
CA ARG A 239 5.79 -19.02 -8.35
C ARG A 239 4.52 -18.42 -8.94
N LEU A 240 4.01 -17.38 -8.30
CA LEU A 240 3.09 -16.41 -8.90
C LEU A 240 3.78 -15.05 -8.85
N TYR A 241 3.87 -14.36 -9.98
CA TYR A 241 4.52 -13.06 -10.08
C TYR A 241 3.70 -12.13 -10.98
N LEU A 242 3.57 -10.89 -10.57
CA LEU A 242 2.93 -9.84 -11.35
C LEU A 242 3.72 -8.55 -11.16
N LYS A 243 4.17 -7.96 -12.27
CA LYS A 243 4.66 -6.59 -12.35
C LYS A 243 3.58 -5.74 -13.01
N THR A 244 3.28 -4.58 -12.42
CA THR A 244 2.38 -3.59 -13.02
C THR A 244 3.02 -2.20 -12.98
N ASN A 245 2.69 -1.37 -13.97
CA ASN A 245 3.04 0.04 -13.96
C ASN A 245 1.74 0.87 -14.02
N LEU A 246 1.58 1.80 -13.09
CA LEU A 246 0.53 2.81 -13.15
C LEU A 246 0.93 3.85 -14.19
N MET A 247 0.21 3.86 -15.31
CA MET A 247 0.45 4.76 -16.42
C MET A 247 -0.44 5.99 -16.27
N GLY A 248 0.15 7.17 -16.34
CA GLY A 248 -0.57 8.44 -16.37
C GLY A 248 -0.65 9.11 -15.01
N GLU A 249 -0.65 10.44 -15.04
CA GLU A 249 -0.65 11.26 -13.84
C GLU A 249 -1.96 11.07 -13.07
N PHE A 250 -1.82 10.68 -11.81
CA PHE A 250 -2.94 10.55 -10.88
C PHE A 250 -3.01 11.80 -9.99
N SER A 251 -4.10 12.56 -10.10
CA SER A 251 -4.30 13.76 -9.29
C SER A 251 -5.35 13.50 -8.21
N ARG A 252 -5.03 13.82 -6.95
CA ARG A 252 -5.99 13.74 -5.84
C ARG A 252 -7.03 14.86 -5.95
N LEU A 253 -8.29 14.48 -6.10
CA LEU A 253 -9.46 15.36 -6.10
C LEU A 253 -10.27 15.15 -4.81
N ASP A 254 -11.44 15.78 -4.71
CA ASP A 254 -12.30 15.72 -3.52
C ASP A 254 -12.81 14.31 -3.21
N SER A 255 -12.96 13.45 -4.22
CA SER A 255 -13.30 12.03 -4.07
C SER A 255 -12.39 11.15 -4.92
N PHE A 256 -12.21 9.91 -4.50
CA PHE A 256 -11.40 8.96 -5.25
C PHE A 256 -12.03 8.63 -6.61
N ALA A 257 -13.35 8.54 -6.68
CA ALA A 257 -14.07 8.32 -7.93
C ALA A 257 -13.79 9.42 -8.96
N ALA A 258 -13.77 10.69 -8.54
CA ALA A 258 -13.41 11.81 -9.42
C ALA A 258 -11.95 11.72 -9.88
N SER A 259 -11.02 11.37 -8.98
CA SER A 259 -9.61 11.15 -9.34
C SER A 259 -9.43 10.04 -10.37
N MET A 260 -10.14 8.92 -10.21
CA MET A 260 -10.10 7.79 -11.15
C MET A 260 -10.70 8.16 -12.50
N GLU A 261 -11.83 8.86 -12.50
CA GLU A 261 -12.47 9.34 -13.72
C GLU A 261 -11.52 10.27 -14.50
N GLU A 262 -10.91 11.25 -13.84
CA GLU A 262 -9.93 12.15 -14.48
C GLU A 262 -8.70 11.39 -15.00
N TRP A 263 -8.19 10.43 -14.22
CA TRP A 263 -7.05 9.60 -14.63
C TRP A 263 -7.37 8.79 -15.89
N LEU A 264 -8.54 8.14 -15.96
CA LEU A 264 -9.00 7.42 -17.15
C LEU A 264 -9.21 8.37 -18.35
N HIS A 265 -9.82 9.54 -18.15
CA HIS A 265 -10.02 10.55 -19.20
C HIS A 265 -8.70 11.04 -19.80
N ARG A 266 -7.62 11.07 -19.00
CA ARG A 266 -6.26 11.41 -19.46
C ARG A 266 -5.53 10.24 -20.13
N GLY A 267 -6.20 9.11 -20.34
CA GLY A 267 -5.63 7.90 -20.94
C GLY A 267 -4.80 7.08 -19.95
N GLY A 268 -5.10 7.17 -18.65
CA GLY A 268 -4.47 6.37 -17.62
C GLY A 268 -4.88 4.90 -17.68
N PHE A 269 -3.93 4.00 -17.43
CA PHE A 269 -4.15 2.56 -17.40
C PHE A 269 -3.11 1.83 -16.56
N LEU A 270 -3.33 0.54 -16.29
CA LEU A 270 -2.32 -0.32 -15.66
C LEU A 270 -1.63 -1.15 -16.73
N GLU A 271 -0.36 -0.85 -17.03
CA GLU A 271 0.47 -1.71 -17.86
C GLU A 271 0.88 -2.95 -17.05
N ILE A 272 0.92 -4.11 -17.68
CA ILE A 272 1.42 -5.38 -17.12
C ILE A 272 2.63 -5.81 -17.95
N PRO A 273 3.85 -5.35 -17.63
CA PRO A 273 5.03 -5.71 -18.41
C PRO A 273 5.39 -7.19 -18.31
N ASN A 274 5.08 -7.83 -17.18
CA ASN A 274 5.42 -9.21 -16.90
C ASN A 274 4.49 -9.82 -15.86
N MET A 275 3.86 -10.92 -16.21
CA MET A 275 3.12 -11.80 -15.32
C MET A 275 3.65 -13.22 -15.50
N VAL A 276 3.88 -13.94 -14.41
CA VAL A 276 4.34 -15.34 -14.43
C VAL A 276 3.47 -16.17 -13.50
N VAL A 277 2.95 -17.28 -14.02
CA VAL A 277 2.25 -18.30 -13.24
C VAL A 277 2.97 -19.62 -13.48
N ASN A 278 3.55 -20.22 -12.44
CA ASN A 278 4.19 -21.52 -12.50
C ASN A 278 3.48 -22.48 -11.54
N TRP A 279 2.53 -23.24 -12.10
CA TRP A 279 1.72 -24.23 -11.38
C TRP A 279 1.77 -25.55 -12.14
N VAL A 280 2.81 -26.35 -11.92
CA VAL A 280 3.11 -27.54 -12.72
C VAL A 280 1.88 -28.46 -12.85
N PRO A 281 1.57 -28.98 -14.06
CA PRO A 281 2.31 -28.82 -15.33
C PRO A 281 2.10 -27.49 -16.08
N PHE A 282 1.19 -26.64 -15.62
CA PHE A 282 0.89 -25.37 -16.27
C PHE A 282 1.96 -24.32 -15.96
N SER A 283 2.45 -23.64 -16.99
CA SER A 283 3.26 -22.44 -16.83
C SER A 283 2.86 -21.40 -17.85
N MET A 284 2.70 -20.16 -17.41
CA MET A 284 2.30 -19.05 -18.26
C MET A 284 3.19 -17.85 -17.99
N VAL A 285 3.63 -17.21 -19.06
CA VAL A 285 4.20 -15.86 -19.02
C VAL A 285 3.29 -14.96 -19.84
N GLY A 286 2.94 -13.80 -19.31
CA GLY A 286 2.06 -12.84 -19.97
C GLY A 286 2.57 -11.42 -19.88
N LYS A 287 2.16 -10.59 -20.84
CA LYS A 287 2.29 -9.14 -20.82
C LYS A 287 1.03 -8.52 -21.40
N GLY A 288 0.71 -7.29 -21.02
CA GLY A 288 -0.48 -6.63 -21.54
C GLY A 288 -0.87 -5.43 -20.71
N GLU A 289 -2.18 -5.21 -20.56
CA GLU A 289 -2.73 -4.04 -19.89
C GLU A 289 -4.08 -4.33 -19.24
N LEU A 290 -4.38 -3.57 -18.19
CA LEU A 290 -5.66 -3.52 -17.51
C LEU A 290 -6.19 -2.09 -17.55
N ASN A 291 -7.31 -1.93 -18.25
CA ASN A 291 -8.09 -0.71 -18.34
C ASN A 291 -9.36 -0.82 -17.49
N PHE A 292 -10.09 0.28 -17.37
CA PHE A 292 -11.42 0.30 -16.74
C PHE A 292 -12.42 0.99 -17.67
N ASP A 293 -13.65 0.51 -17.70
CA ASP A 293 -14.73 1.19 -18.43
C ASP A 293 -15.35 2.35 -17.62
N GLU A 294 -16.37 3.01 -18.18
CA GLU A 294 -17.09 4.12 -17.55
C GLU A 294 -17.78 3.74 -16.23
N THR A 295 -17.98 2.44 -15.98
CA THR A 295 -18.55 1.90 -14.72
C THR A 295 -17.49 1.40 -13.75
N PHE A 296 -16.21 1.66 -14.05
CA PHE A 296 -15.04 1.12 -13.37
C PHE A 296 -14.93 -0.42 -13.41
N ALA A 297 -15.56 -1.08 -14.39
CA ALA A 297 -15.38 -2.50 -14.60
C ALA A 297 -14.03 -2.77 -15.29
N PRO A 298 -13.26 -3.76 -14.82
CA PRO A 298 -11.93 -4.03 -15.35
C PRO A 298 -11.99 -4.66 -16.75
N ASN A 299 -11.11 -4.19 -17.64
CA ASN A 299 -10.89 -4.69 -18.99
C ASN A 299 -9.43 -5.11 -19.14
N LEU A 300 -9.16 -6.41 -19.07
CA LEU A 300 -7.83 -6.99 -19.14
C LEU A 300 -7.58 -7.51 -20.56
N HIS A 301 -6.41 -7.19 -21.10
CA HIS A 301 -5.88 -7.83 -22.29
C HIS A 301 -4.46 -8.33 -21.99
N LEU A 302 -4.22 -9.63 -22.17
CA LEU A 302 -2.93 -10.26 -21.93
C LEU A 302 -2.49 -11.07 -23.13
N GLU A 303 -1.34 -10.75 -23.69
CA GLU A 303 -0.62 -11.62 -24.61
C GLU A 303 0.17 -12.65 -23.82
N THR A 304 -0.16 -13.93 -23.98
CA THR A 304 0.42 -15.01 -23.16
C THR A 304 1.16 -16.05 -23.99
N SER A 305 2.19 -16.63 -23.37
CA SER A 305 2.82 -17.88 -23.80
C SER A 305 2.67 -18.90 -22.68
N SER A 306 1.91 -19.96 -22.96
CA SER A 306 1.43 -20.91 -21.95
C SER A 306 1.77 -22.34 -22.33
N LYS A 307 2.42 -23.07 -21.42
CA LYS A 307 2.66 -24.51 -21.51
C LYS A 307 1.56 -25.26 -20.77
N ALA A 308 1.10 -26.37 -21.35
CA ALA A 308 0.01 -27.20 -20.79
C ALA A 308 -1.34 -26.47 -20.61
N LEU A 309 -1.59 -25.40 -21.38
CA LEU A 309 -2.83 -24.60 -21.30
C LEU A 309 -4.09 -25.43 -21.57
N VAL A 310 -4.07 -26.29 -22.59
CA VAL A 310 -5.22 -27.14 -22.95
C VAL A 310 -5.62 -28.05 -21.79
N LYS A 311 -4.64 -28.75 -21.20
CA LYS A 311 -4.85 -29.61 -20.03
C LYS A 311 -5.41 -28.80 -18.85
N PHE A 312 -4.84 -27.63 -18.58
CA PHE A 312 -5.32 -26.76 -17.51
C PHE A 312 -6.79 -26.33 -17.72
N MET A 313 -7.19 -25.97 -18.94
CA MET A 313 -8.57 -25.62 -19.23
C MET A 313 -9.52 -26.82 -19.12
N GLU A 314 -9.09 -28.02 -19.52
CA GLU A 314 -9.84 -29.26 -19.33
C GLU A 314 -10.05 -29.56 -17.83
N ASP A 315 -8.98 -29.45 -17.02
CA ASP A 315 -9.06 -29.66 -15.57
C ASP A 315 -10.00 -28.65 -14.89
N LEU A 316 -10.03 -27.40 -15.35
CA LEU A 316 -10.97 -26.38 -14.87
C LEU A 316 -12.41 -26.61 -15.36
N GLN A 317 -12.58 -27.13 -16.58
CA GLN A 317 -13.88 -27.51 -17.12
C GLN A 317 -14.49 -28.65 -16.31
N ASP A 318 -13.72 -29.68 -16.00
CA ASP A 318 -14.17 -30.87 -15.27
C ASP A 318 -14.62 -30.53 -13.83
N ARG A 319 -14.18 -29.38 -13.32
CA ARG A 319 -14.56 -28.81 -12.02
C ARG A 319 -15.71 -27.81 -12.11
N ASN A 320 -16.33 -27.68 -13.28
CA ASN A 320 -17.37 -26.70 -13.57
C ASN A 320 -16.95 -25.24 -13.36
N PHE A 321 -15.64 -24.95 -13.39
CA PHE A 321 -15.15 -23.58 -13.33
C PHE A 321 -15.31 -22.92 -14.71
N LEU A 322 -14.80 -23.55 -15.76
CA LEU A 322 -14.97 -23.09 -17.16
C LEU A 322 -16.18 -23.72 -17.83
N GLU A 323 -16.75 -23.01 -18.81
CA GLU A 323 -17.89 -23.45 -19.60
C GLU A 323 -17.46 -24.48 -20.66
N ARG A 324 -18.06 -25.67 -20.60
CA ARG A 324 -17.75 -26.79 -21.50
C ARG A 324 -17.79 -26.44 -22.99
N LYS A 325 -18.77 -25.66 -23.43
CA LYS A 325 -18.91 -25.25 -24.84
C LYS A 325 -17.73 -24.36 -25.27
N GLY A 326 -17.33 -23.41 -24.42
CA GLY A 326 -16.21 -22.52 -24.67
C GLY A 326 -14.89 -23.28 -24.75
N VAL A 327 -14.61 -24.11 -23.74
CA VAL A 327 -13.38 -24.92 -23.68
C VAL A 327 -13.26 -25.86 -24.88
N PHE A 328 -14.34 -26.53 -25.29
CA PHE A 328 -14.33 -27.39 -26.46
C PHE A 328 -13.89 -26.65 -27.74
N VAL A 329 -14.47 -25.47 -28.00
CA VAL A 329 -14.14 -24.68 -29.20
C VAL A 329 -12.72 -24.10 -29.11
N ALA A 330 -12.32 -23.61 -27.94
CA ALA A 330 -10.97 -23.11 -27.70
C ALA A 330 -9.94 -24.22 -27.95
N ASN A 331 -10.14 -25.43 -27.41
CA ASN A 331 -9.21 -26.54 -27.59
C ASN A 331 -8.98 -26.90 -29.07
N ILE A 332 -10.02 -26.86 -29.91
CA ILE A 332 -9.88 -27.10 -31.36
C ILE A 332 -8.95 -26.04 -32.00
N LEU A 333 -9.16 -24.76 -31.68
CA LEU A 333 -8.36 -23.67 -32.23
C LEU A 333 -6.92 -23.71 -31.74
N LEU A 334 -6.73 -23.92 -30.43
CA LEU A 334 -5.42 -23.88 -29.79
C LEU A 334 -4.56 -25.09 -30.17
N SER A 335 -5.16 -26.27 -30.38
CA SER A 335 -4.43 -27.46 -30.80
C SER A 335 -3.71 -27.27 -32.15
N ASN A 336 -4.28 -26.45 -33.05
CA ASN A 336 -3.65 -26.11 -34.33
C ASN A 336 -2.49 -25.11 -34.20
N LYS A 337 -2.42 -24.36 -33.09
CA LYS A 337 -1.36 -23.38 -32.79
C LYS A 337 -0.29 -23.93 -31.85
N ALA A 338 -0.51 -25.11 -31.28
CA ALA A 338 0.33 -25.69 -30.25
C ALA A 338 1.65 -26.22 -30.85
N PHE A 339 2.77 -25.96 -30.17
CA PHE A 339 4.09 -26.42 -30.59
C PHE A 339 4.92 -26.88 -29.39
N LYS A 340 5.95 -27.69 -29.63
CA LYS A 340 6.93 -28.03 -28.61
C LYS A 340 7.99 -26.94 -28.55
N LEU A 341 8.26 -26.39 -27.36
CA LEU A 341 9.35 -25.42 -27.20
C LEU A 341 10.71 -26.14 -27.22
N ASN A 342 10.79 -27.31 -26.60
CA ASN A 342 11.92 -28.23 -26.68
C ASN A 342 11.45 -29.62 -27.16
N GLU A 343 12.33 -30.39 -27.81
CA GLU A 343 11.97 -31.72 -28.35
C GLU A 343 11.42 -32.67 -27.28
N ASP A 344 12.00 -32.61 -26.08
CA ASP A 344 11.67 -33.45 -24.92
C ASP A 344 10.47 -32.95 -24.10
N ASP A 345 9.83 -31.84 -24.50
CA ASP A 345 8.68 -31.32 -23.78
C ASP A 345 7.48 -32.28 -23.85
N GLU A 346 7.00 -32.73 -22.69
CA GLU A 346 5.78 -33.55 -22.57
C GLU A 346 4.50 -32.76 -22.92
N HIS A 347 4.49 -31.46 -22.61
CA HIS A 347 3.35 -30.58 -22.84
C HIS A 347 3.67 -29.51 -23.87
N LEU A 348 2.69 -29.23 -24.74
CA LEU A 348 2.80 -28.21 -25.77
C LEU A 348 2.70 -26.80 -25.19
N THR A 349 3.36 -25.88 -25.87
CA THR A 349 3.32 -24.43 -25.67
C THR A 349 2.37 -23.80 -26.68
N ILE A 350 1.57 -22.84 -26.22
CA ILE A 350 0.61 -22.10 -27.03
C ILE A 350 0.79 -20.61 -26.72
N VAL A 351 0.94 -19.81 -27.78
CA VAL A 351 0.91 -18.35 -27.69
C VAL A 351 -0.48 -17.88 -28.06
N THR A 352 -1.16 -17.22 -27.12
CA THR A 352 -2.57 -16.83 -27.27
C THR A 352 -2.90 -15.66 -26.36
N PRO A 353 -3.74 -14.70 -26.81
CA PRO A 353 -4.24 -13.68 -25.93
C PRO A 353 -5.30 -14.25 -24.98
N ILE A 354 -5.34 -13.69 -23.78
CA ILE A 354 -6.37 -13.91 -22.76
C ILE A 354 -6.99 -12.56 -22.44
N ASP A 355 -8.30 -12.47 -22.60
CA ASP A 355 -9.06 -11.24 -22.41
C ASP A 355 -10.08 -11.41 -21.29
N TYR A 356 -10.24 -10.37 -20.47
CA TYR A 356 -11.40 -10.23 -19.60
C TYR A 356 -12.09 -8.90 -19.91
N ARG A 357 -13.32 -8.95 -20.41
CA ARG A 357 -14.14 -7.77 -20.73
C ARG A 357 -15.61 -8.12 -20.63
N ASP A 358 -16.45 -7.18 -20.20
CA ASP A 358 -17.90 -7.35 -20.08
C ASP A 358 -18.27 -8.59 -19.22
N HIS A 359 -17.50 -8.81 -18.14
CA HIS A 359 -17.61 -9.97 -17.27
C HIS A 359 -17.40 -11.32 -17.98
N LYS A 360 -16.66 -11.36 -19.09
CA LYS A 360 -16.34 -12.59 -19.81
C LYS A 360 -14.85 -12.79 -19.86
N LEU A 361 -14.40 -13.98 -19.48
CA LEU A 361 -13.04 -14.46 -19.76
C LEU A 361 -13.03 -15.17 -21.10
N ALA A 362 -12.14 -14.73 -21.98
CA ALA A 362 -11.91 -15.31 -23.29
C ALA A 362 -10.46 -15.74 -23.45
N VAL A 363 -10.26 -16.81 -24.21
CA VAL A 363 -8.95 -17.22 -24.74
C VAL A 363 -9.06 -17.10 -26.25
N GLU A 364 -8.15 -16.35 -26.87
CA GLU A 364 -8.38 -15.76 -28.20
C GLU A 364 -9.68 -14.93 -28.19
N ASN A 365 -10.65 -15.32 -29.02
CA ASN A 365 -11.98 -14.71 -29.10
C ASN A 365 -13.08 -15.68 -28.60
N ILE A 366 -12.70 -16.76 -27.93
CA ILE A 366 -13.65 -17.77 -27.43
C ILE A 366 -13.90 -17.51 -25.95
N THR A 367 -15.13 -17.14 -25.61
CA THR A 367 -15.56 -17.06 -24.21
C THR A 367 -15.49 -18.44 -23.56
N VAL A 368 -14.66 -18.57 -22.53
CA VAL A 368 -14.52 -19.79 -21.72
C VAL A 368 -15.22 -19.67 -20.37
N LYS A 369 -15.57 -18.45 -19.94
CA LYS A 369 -16.37 -18.22 -18.74
C LYS A 369 -17.10 -16.89 -18.80
N THR A 370 -18.38 -16.88 -18.43
CA THR A 370 -19.14 -15.67 -18.09
C THR A 370 -19.27 -15.58 -16.57
N PHE A 371 -18.91 -14.43 -16.03
CA PHE A 371 -19.15 -14.05 -14.64
C PHE A 371 -20.46 -13.25 -14.62
N TYR A 372 -21.40 -13.65 -13.78
CA TYR A 372 -22.60 -12.86 -13.58
C TYR A 372 -22.29 -11.77 -12.56
N PRO A 373 -22.70 -10.51 -12.78
CA PRO A 373 -22.66 -9.51 -11.73
C PRO A 373 -23.42 -10.07 -10.54
N MET A 374 -22.74 -10.24 -9.41
CA MET A 374 -23.42 -10.66 -8.19
C MET A 374 -24.41 -9.56 -7.83
N ASN A 375 -25.70 -9.87 -7.94
CA ASN A 375 -26.77 -8.96 -7.54
C ASN A 375 -26.46 -8.39 -6.16
N SER A 376 -26.58 -7.06 -6.05
CA SER A 376 -26.66 -6.29 -4.82
C SER A 376 -27.91 -6.69 -4.02
N ALA A 377 -27.94 -7.93 -3.53
CA ALA A 377 -28.96 -8.39 -2.61
C ALA A 377 -28.53 -8.00 -1.18
N ASN A 378 -29.36 -7.17 -0.56
CA ASN A 378 -29.35 -6.73 0.84
C ASN A 378 -28.57 -5.46 1.20
N THR A 379 -28.75 -4.38 0.44
CA THR A 379 -28.79 -3.03 1.02
C THR A 379 -30.13 -2.74 1.70
N THR A 380 -30.58 -3.59 2.62
CA THR A 380 -31.46 -3.11 3.68
C THR A 380 -30.60 -2.35 4.67
N ARG A 381 -30.50 -1.03 4.42
CA ARG A 381 -30.15 -0.03 5.42
C ARG A 381 -30.89 -0.34 6.73
N ALA A 382 -30.19 -0.87 7.72
CA ALA A 382 -30.53 -0.54 9.10
C ALA A 382 -29.96 0.87 9.34
N LYS A 383 -30.87 1.84 9.35
CA LYS A 383 -30.65 3.21 9.85
C LYS A 383 -31.02 3.23 11.35
N PRO A 384 -30.55 4.27 12.06
CA PRO A 384 -29.35 4.30 12.90
C PRO A 384 -29.42 3.45 14.17
#